data_AF-A0AA88AVI9-F1
#
_entry.id   AF-A0AA88AVI9-F1
#
_cell.length_a   1.000
_cell.length_b   1.000
_cell.length_c   1.000
_cell.angle_alpha   90.00
_cell.angle_beta   90.00
_cell.angle_gamma   90.00
#
_symmetry.space_group_name_H-M   'P 1'
#
loop_
_entity.id
_entity.type
_entity.pdbx_description
1 polymer ?
#
loop_
_entity_poly.entity_id
_entity_poly.type
_entity_poly.pdbx_seq_one_letter_code
_entity_poly.pdbx_strand_id
1 'polypeptide(L)'
;MAIFGPVTPGQPVKDEEKDSLLEAGGNPTAASPKARNPPTSSPLLRFLFMDEAFLLENRLTLRAISEFGFLLAYYYLCDRTDFFNSSQKSYNRDLFLFLYFLLIIVSAMTSFTIHDDKSSFTGKSILYLNRHQTEEWRGWMQVLFLMYHYFAAKEIYNAIRVFIAAYVWMTGFGNFSYYYVRKDFSLARFAQMMWRLNFLVFFCCVVLDNSYMLYYICPMHTLFTLMVYGALGILNKYNENSSVIALKIISCFLVVILLWEIPGVFELVWSPFTFLLGYADPAAMTQVHPLREWHFRSGLDRYIWIIGMIYAYFHPTVERWMEKLEEAEVKRRISIKAAVTLISLTAGYLWFEYIYKLDKLTYNKYHPYTSWIPITVYICLRNVTQQFRSYSLTLFASGVPDGQPKLLLSLIPQYPLLNFMLTTAVYVAISYRIFNLTNTLKMAFVPSKDDKRLVFNLVMAVAISCVLYSLSFVFLYVPAMLVNTSSFNIL
;
A
#
# COMPACT_ATOMS: atom_id res chain seq x y z
N MET A 1 38.94 -3.50 -2.93
CA MET A 1 40.08 -3.21 -2.03
C MET A 1 39.66 -2.07 -1.13
N ALA A 2 39.59 -2.36 0.17
CA ALA A 2 39.30 -1.52 1.35
C ALA A 2 38.79 -0.09 1.18
N ILE A 3 37.56 0.18 1.63
CA ILE A 3 37.23 1.20 2.66
C ILE A 3 36.00 0.71 3.44
N PHE A 4 36.23 -0.04 4.53
CA PHE A 4 35.27 -0.21 5.63
C PHE A 4 35.90 0.44 6.86
N GLY A 5 35.20 1.42 7.46
CA GLY A 5 35.50 1.99 8.77
C GLY A 5 34.28 1.78 9.70
N PRO A 6 34.49 1.73 11.02
CA PRO A 6 33.56 1.11 11.96
C PRO A 6 32.33 2.00 12.21
N VAL A 7 31.14 1.42 12.10
CA VAL A 7 29.89 2.03 12.56
C VAL A 7 29.72 1.70 14.05
N THR A 8 30.00 2.67 14.92
CA THR A 8 29.61 2.64 16.33
C THR A 8 28.10 2.90 16.48
N PRO A 9 27.46 2.37 17.53
CA PRO A 9 26.01 2.28 17.63
C PRO A 9 25.39 3.65 17.93
N GLY A 10 24.69 4.21 16.94
CA GLY A 10 23.83 5.37 17.11
C GLY A 10 22.55 5.00 17.86
N GLN A 11 22.27 5.74 18.93
CA GLN A 11 21.03 5.67 19.72
C GLN A 11 19.76 5.77 18.85
N PRO A 12 18.64 5.15 19.27
CA PRO A 12 17.40 5.13 18.50
C PRO A 12 16.84 6.55 18.38
N VAL A 13 16.74 7.03 17.14
CA VAL A 13 16.14 8.30 16.80
C VAL A 13 14.62 8.19 16.98
N LYS A 14 14.09 8.90 17.99
CA LYS A 14 12.66 9.17 18.15
C LYS A 14 12.21 10.14 17.05
N ASP A 15 11.80 9.61 15.91
CA ASP A 15 11.37 10.43 14.76
C ASP A 15 9.97 11.05 14.93
N GLU A 16 9.12 10.58 15.85
CA GLU A 16 7.78 11.16 16.06
C GLU A 16 7.74 12.34 17.05
N GLU A 17 8.80 12.55 17.84
CA GLU A 17 8.93 13.69 18.76
C GLU A 17 9.65 14.88 18.10
N LYS A 18 10.31 14.66 16.95
CA LYS A 18 10.96 15.72 16.16
C LYS A 18 9.97 16.53 15.32
N ASP A 19 8.87 15.92 14.89
CA ASP A 19 7.80 16.63 14.18
C ASP A 19 7.03 17.59 15.11
N SER A 20 7.05 17.36 16.43
CA SER A 20 6.45 18.27 17.41
C SER A 20 7.45 19.25 18.04
N LEU A 21 8.73 18.88 18.18
CA LEU A 21 9.75 19.75 18.80
C LEU A 21 10.40 20.75 17.82
N LEU A 22 10.30 20.55 16.51
CA LEU A 22 10.68 21.57 15.53
C LEU A 22 9.64 22.71 15.40
N GLU A 23 8.43 22.56 15.95
CA GLU A 23 7.39 23.61 15.95
C GLU A 23 7.48 24.57 17.16
N ALA A 24 8.34 24.35 18.15
CA ALA A 24 8.28 25.07 19.45
C ALA A 24 9.51 25.93 19.83
N GLY A 25 10.51 26.09 18.95
CA GLY A 25 11.78 26.75 19.30
C GLY A 25 12.23 27.82 18.31
N GLY A 26 11.40 28.83 18.03
CA GLY A 26 11.80 30.00 17.26
C GLY A 26 11.81 31.26 18.13
N ASN A 27 12.99 31.75 18.51
CA ASN A 27 13.15 33.12 19.01
C ASN A 27 14.27 33.86 18.24
N PRO A 28 14.22 35.19 18.17
CA PRO A 28 14.55 35.97 16.97
C PRO A 28 15.88 36.73 17.11
N THR A 29 16.59 36.92 15.99
CA THR A 29 17.30 38.17 15.59
C THR A 29 18.09 37.95 14.29
N ALA A 30 17.70 38.65 13.22
CA ALA A 30 18.47 39.67 12.47
C ALA A 30 19.34 39.09 11.33
N ALA A 31 19.26 39.54 10.07
CA ALA A 31 18.94 40.86 9.53
C ALA A 31 18.23 40.80 8.17
N SER A 32 17.42 41.83 7.91
CA SER A 32 16.81 42.16 6.61
C SER A 32 17.87 42.47 5.54
N PRO A 33 17.55 42.23 4.25
CA PRO A 33 17.35 43.42 3.45
C PRO A 33 16.07 43.39 2.62
N LYS A 34 15.32 44.49 2.77
CA LYS A 34 14.36 45.09 1.83
C LYS A 34 13.14 44.25 1.45
N ALA A 35 12.05 44.62 2.14
CA ALA A 35 10.68 44.44 1.70
C ALA A 35 10.54 44.71 0.19
N ARG A 36 10.26 43.65 -0.58
CA ARG A 36 9.71 43.74 -1.93
C ARG A 36 8.24 43.35 -1.80
N ASN A 37 7.36 44.32 -2.02
CA ASN A 37 5.90 44.18 -2.03
C ASN A 37 5.46 42.84 -2.64
N PRO A 38 4.43 42.13 -2.14
CA PRO A 38 3.97 40.91 -2.76
C PRO A 38 3.41 41.25 -4.15
N PRO A 39 3.98 40.75 -5.26
CA PRO A 39 3.34 40.94 -6.55
C PRO A 39 2.02 40.16 -6.56
N THR A 40 0.94 40.81 -6.94
CA THR A 40 -0.41 40.23 -7.14
C THR A 40 -0.49 39.21 -8.29
N SER A 41 0.64 38.72 -8.81
CA SER A 41 0.70 37.72 -9.87
C SER A 41 0.53 36.31 -9.32
N SER A 42 -0.32 35.52 -9.98
CA SER A 42 -0.57 34.14 -9.61
C SER A 42 0.73 33.31 -9.66
N PRO A 43 0.94 32.34 -8.75
CA PRO A 43 2.15 31.50 -8.72
C PRO A 43 2.47 30.81 -10.06
N LEU A 44 1.44 30.48 -10.84
CA LEU A 44 1.58 29.89 -12.18
C LEU A 44 2.20 30.85 -13.19
N LEU A 45 1.85 32.13 -13.17
CA LEU A 45 2.45 33.12 -14.05
C LEU A 45 3.92 33.33 -13.71
N ARG A 46 4.27 33.37 -12.42
CA ARG A 46 5.68 33.48 -12.02
C ARG A 46 6.52 32.27 -12.42
N PHE A 47 5.93 31.07 -12.36
CA PHE A 47 6.56 29.87 -12.88
C PHE A 47 6.77 29.93 -14.40
N LEU A 48 5.74 30.32 -15.16
CA LEU A 48 5.81 30.47 -16.62
C LEU A 48 6.83 31.53 -17.07
N PHE A 49 6.95 32.64 -16.33
CA PHE A 49 7.93 33.70 -16.58
C PHE A 49 9.32 33.40 -16.00
N MET A 50 9.55 32.19 -15.46
CA MET A 50 10.83 31.74 -14.89
C MET A 50 11.45 32.73 -13.87
N ASP A 51 10.64 33.25 -12.95
CA ASP A 51 11.11 34.17 -11.90
C ASP A 51 12.15 33.48 -10.99
N GLU A 52 13.36 34.03 -10.93
CA GLU A 52 14.51 33.48 -10.21
C GLU A 52 14.21 33.29 -8.72
N ALA A 53 13.51 34.24 -8.09
CA ALA A 53 13.17 34.16 -6.67
C ALA A 53 12.19 33.00 -6.37
N PHE A 54 11.22 32.79 -7.26
CA PHE A 54 10.24 31.71 -7.15
C PHE A 54 10.87 30.33 -7.40
N LEU A 55 11.80 30.24 -8.35
CA LEU A 55 12.53 29.01 -8.65
C LEU A 55 13.48 28.61 -7.52
N LEU A 56 14.17 29.58 -6.90
CA LEU A 56 15.05 29.32 -5.76
C LEU A 56 14.29 28.87 -4.50
N GLU A 57 13.10 29.44 -4.27
CA GLU A 57 12.21 29.06 -3.17
C GLU A 57 11.67 27.62 -3.34
N ASN A 58 11.25 27.25 -4.55
CA ASN A 58 10.64 25.95 -4.84
C ASN A 58 11.59 24.90 -5.42
N ARG A 59 12.91 25.14 -5.38
CA ARG A 59 13.94 24.33 -6.05
C ARG A 59 13.87 22.84 -5.73
N LEU A 60 13.59 22.48 -4.47
CA LEU A 60 13.57 21.10 -4.01
C LEU A 60 12.38 20.34 -4.59
N THR A 61 11.21 21.00 -4.61
CA THR A 61 9.99 20.46 -5.20
C THR A 61 10.14 20.30 -6.71
N LEU A 62 10.67 21.30 -7.41
CA LEU A 62 10.91 21.24 -8.85
C LEU A 62 11.89 20.13 -9.23
N ARG A 63 12.98 19.97 -8.46
CA ARG A 63 13.92 18.87 -8.63
C ARG A 63 13.22 17.52 -8.44
N ALA A 64 12.42 17.37 -7.39
CA ALA A 64 11.67 16.13 -7.14
C ALA A 64 10.68 15.81 -8.28
N ILE A 65 9.99 16.82 -8.83
CA ILE A 65 9.10 16.65 -9.99
C ILE A 65 9.90 16.21 -11.22
N SER A 66 11.05 16.82 -11.50
CA SER A 66 11.90 16.45 -12.64
C SER A 66 12.48 15.04 -12.52
N GLU A 67 12.92 14.64 -11.33
CA GLU A 67 13.44 13.30 -11.07
C GLU A 67 12.34 12.25 -11.23
N PHE A 68 11.14 12.53 -10.73
CA PHE A 68 9.99 11.65 -10.91
C PHE A 68 9.57 11.55 -12.38
N GLY A 69 9.56 12.66 -13.13
CA GLY A 69 9.31 12.65 -14.57
C GLY A 69 10.31 11.81 -15.36
N PHE A 70 11.59 11.86 -15.00
CA PHE A 70 12.62 11.01 -15.61
C PHE A 70 12.38 9.52 -15.32
N LEU A 71 12.00 9.16 -14.10
CA LEU A 71 11.66 7.78 -13.74
C LEU A 71 10.42 7.28 -14.50
N LEU A 72 9.41 8.13 -14.69
CA LEU A 72 8.23 7.80 -15.50
C LEU A 72 8.59 7.61 -16.98
N ALA A 73 9.46 8.46 -17.53
CA ALA A 73 9.97 8.29 -18.90
C ALA A 73 10.76 6.98 -19.04
N TYR A 74 11.55 6.61 -18.03
CA TYR A 74 12.22 5.32 -17.98
C TYR A 74 11.22 4.15 -18.00
N TYR A 75 10.13 4.22 -17.24
CA TYR A 75 9.07 3.19 -17.28
C TYR A 75 8.42 3.08 -18.67
N TYR A 76 8.14 4.22 -19.30
CA TYR A 76 7.61 4.25 -20.66
C TYR A 76 8.55 3.59 -21.67
N LEU A 77 9.85 3.91 -21.61
CA LEU A 77 10.86 3.28 -22.46
C LEU A 77 10.95 1.77 -22.22
N CYS A 78 10.90 1.31 -20.98
CA CYS A 78 10.99 -0.12 -20.68
C CYS A 78 9.78 -0.94 -21.13
N ASP A 79 8.56 -0.37 -21.13
CA ASP A 79 7.33 -1.13 -21.39
C ASP A 79 6.75 -0.89 -22.81
N ARG A 80 6.84 0.35 -23.32
CA ARG A 80 6.22 0.75 -24.60
C ARG A 80 7.19 0.80 -25.77
N THR A 81 8.49 0.69 -25.53
CA THR A 81 9.50 0.68 -26.61
C THR A 81 10.32 -0.60 -26.59
N ASP A 82 10.74 -1.07 -27.77
CA ASP A 82 11.62 -2.23 -27.92
C ASP A 82 13.09 -1.90 -27.60
N PHE A 83 13.36 -0.81 -26.87
CA PHE A 83 14.71 -0.40 -26.50
C PHE A 83 15.40 -1.46 -25.63
N PHE A 84 14.62 -2.18 -24.80
CA PHE A 84 15.10 -3.31 -24.01
C PHE A 84 14.43 -4.61 -24.43
N ASN A 85 15.19 -5.70 -24.43
CA ASN A 85 14.65 -7.01 -24.76
C ASN A 85 13.67 -7.51 -23.68
N SER A 86 12.63 -8.21 -24.12
CA SER A 86 11.68 -8.89 -23.23
C SER A 86 12.00 -10.38 -23.11
N SER A 87 11.93 -10.92 -21.89
CA SER A 87 12.14 -12.35 -21.61
C SER A 87 10.88 -13.01 -21.03
N GLN A 88 10.74 -14.30 -21.29
CA GLN A 88 9.66 -15.13 -20.73
C GLN A 88 9.98 -15.54 -19.30
N LYS A 89 8.93 -15.77 -18.51
CA LYS A 89 9.06 -16.22 -17.12
C LYS A 89 9.40 -17.71 -17.07
N SER A 90 10.37 -18.08 -16.25
CA SER A 90 10.75 -19.46 -15.99
C SER A 90 10.54 -19.77 -14.52
N TYR A 91 9.83 -20.86 -14.20
CA TYR A 91 9.61 -21.31 -12.83
C TYR A 91 10.47 -22.54 -12.53
N ASN A 92 11.25 -22.47 -11.45
CA ASN A 92 11.86 -23.63 -10.84
C ASN A 92 11.65 -23.55 -9.32
N ARG A 93 11.01 -24.56 -8.74
CA ARG A 93 10.63 -24.59 -7.33
C ARG A 93 11.84 -24.57 -6.40
N ASP A 94 12.89 -25.31 -6.74
CA ASP A 94 14.06 -25.44 -5.88
C ASP A 94 14.86 -24.13 -5.88
N LEU A 95 14.98 -23.48 -7.03
CA LEU A 95 15.57 -22.14 -7.14
C LEU A 95 14.76 -21.10 -6.37
N PHE A 96 13.43 -21.14 -6.48
CA PHE A 96 12.53 -20.23 -5.78
C PHE A 96 12.72 -20.33 -4.26
N LEU A 97 12.69 -21.55 -3.72
CA LEU A 97 12.87 -21.79 -2.29
C LEU A 97 14.29 -21.42 -1.84
N PHE A 98 15.31 -21.78 -2.62
CA PHE A 98 16.69 -21.43 -2.33
C PHE A 98 16.89 -19.91 -2.21
N LEU A 99 16.39 -19.13 -3.18
CA LEU A 99 16.48 -17.67 -3.15
C LEU A 99 15.73 -17.07 -1.96
N TYR A 100 14.56 -17.63 -1.62
CA TYR A 100 13.79 -17.18 -0.47
C TYR A 100 14.50 -17.46 0.86
N PHE A 101 15.03 -18.67 1.06
CA PHE A 101 15.79 -19.00 2.27
C PHE A 101 17.09 -18.19 2.36
N LEU A 102 17.78 -17.98 1.24
CA LEU A 102 18.97 -17.12 1.20
C LEU A 102 18.63 -15.71 1.66
N LEU A 103 17.52 -15.14 1.18
CA LEU A 103 17.08 -13.81 1.61
C LEU A 103 16.75 -13.76 3.10
N ILE A 104 16.08 -14.78 3.65
CA ILE A 104 15.83 -14.87 5.10
C ILE A 104 17.14 -14.91 5.88
N ILE A 105 18.12 -15.73 5.45
CA ILE A 105 19.42 -15.83 6.11
C ILE A 105 20.15 -14.48 6.08
N VAL A 106 20.23 -13.83 4.93
CA VAL A 106 20.88 -12.51 4.78
C VAL A 106 20.16 -11.46 5.64
N SER A 107 18.83 -11.45 5.63
CA SER A 107 18.01 -10.55 6.44
C SER A 107 18.25 -10.78 7.94
N ALA A 108 18.30 -12.04 8.37
CA ALA A 108 18.61 -12.42 9.75
C ALA A 108 20.04 -12.08 10.16
N MET A 109 21.01 -12.16 9.25
CA MET A 109 22.40 -11.81 9.55
C MET A 109 22.62 -10.28 9.62
N THR A 110 21.90 -9.50 8.82
CA THR A 110 22.17 -8.06 8.64
C THR A 110 21.26 -7.15 9.46
N SER A 111 20.04 -7.60 9.75
CA SER A 111 18.95 -6.71 10.21
C SER A 111 18.18 -7.29 11.40
N PHE A 112 18.86 -8.07 12.23
CA PHE A 112 18.29 -8.60 13.46
C PHE A 112 18.25 -7.50 14.52
N THR A 113 17.07 -6.93 14.76
CA THR A 113 16.89 -5.89 15.77
C THR A 113 16.02 -6.40 16.92
N ILE A 114 16.49 -6.14 18.15
CA ILE A 114 15.76 -6.39 19.38
C ILE A 114 15.05 -5.09 19.75
N HIS A 115 13.72 -5.14 19.80
CA HIS A 115 12.89 -4.00 20.18
C HIS A 115 12.52 -4.08 21.67
N ASP A 116 13.02 -3.11 22.45
CA ASP A 116 12.69 -2.87 23.86
C ASP A 116 11.69 -1.70 24.00
N ASP A 117 10.70 -1.65 23.11
CA ASP A 117 9.69 -0.59 23.16
C ASP A 117 8.70 -0.80 24.31
N LYS A 118 8.20 0.30 24.87
CA LYS A 118 7.11 0.30 25.86
C LYS A 118 5.77 0.42 25.13
N SER A 119 4.76 -0.32 25.54
CA SER A 119 3.42 -0.26 24.96
C SER A 119 2.86 1.17 25.06
N SER A 120 2.26 1.63 23.97
CA SER A 120 1.64 2.96 23.89
C SER A 120 0.41 3.09 24.80
N PHE A 121 -0.17 1.96 25.21
CA PHE A 121 -1.41 1.90 25.98
C PHE A 121 -1.16 1.71 27.49
N THR A 122 -0.12 0.96 27.89
CA THR A 122 0.12 0.61 29.30
C THR A 122 1.51 0.99 29.82
N GLY A 123 2.42 1.46 28.96
CA GLY A 123 3.77 1.92 29.34
C GLY A 123 4.71 0.81 29.82
N LYS A 124 4.30 -0.47 29.71
CA LYS A 124 5.09 -1.67 30.04
C LYS A 124 5.63 -2.31 28.75
N SER A 125 6.71 -3.09 28.83
CA SER A 125 7.36 -3.72 27.66
C SER A 125 6.61 -4.94 27.09
N ILE A 126 5.28 -4.87 26.96
CA ILE A 126 4.46 -5.95 26.37
C ILE A 126 3.75 -5.37 25.15
N LEU A 127 4.33 -5.58 23.96
CA LEU A 127 3.72 -5.14 22.71
C LEU A 127 2.86 -6.26 22.11
N TYR A 128 1.53 -6.10 22.13
CA TYR A 128 0.64 -6.92 21.32
C TYR A 128 0.63 -6.38 19.88
N LEU A 129 1.16 -7.17 18.93
CA LEU A 129 1.28 -6.78 17.52
C LEU A 129 2.12 -5.49 17.34
N ASN A 130 3.43 -5.56 17.58
CA ASN A 130 4.32 -4.40 17.48
C ASN A 130 4.28 -3.80 16.05
N ARG A 131 4.33 -2.46 15.92
CA ARG A 131 4.43 -1.77 14.63
C ARG A 131 5.59 -2.33 13.79
N HIS A 132 6.73 -2.58 14.41
CA HIS A 132 7.89 -3.18 13.75
C HIS A 132 7.58 -4.58 13.19
N GLN A 133 6.81 -5.41 13.91
CA GLN A 133 6.37 -6.71 13.42
C GLN A 133 5.35 -6.61 12.29
N THR A 134 4.45 -5.61 12.32
CA THR A 134 3.49 -5.41 11.23
C THR A 134 4.16 -4.92 9.95
N GLU A 135 5.20 -4.08 10.06
CA GLU A 135 5.97 -3.62 8.92
C GLU A 135 6.90 -4.73 8.38
N GLU A 136 7.51 -5.55 9.24
CA GLU A 136 8.19 -6.79 8.83
C GLU A 136 7.22 -7.72 8.11
N TRP A 137 6.02 -7.93 8.68
CA TRP A 137 4.99 -8.78 8.10
C TRP A 137 4.62 -8.33 6.70
N ARG A 138 4.41 -7.02 6.55
CA ARG A 138 4.19 -6.38 5.27
C ARG A 138 5.34 -6.68 4.30
N GLY A 139 6.60 -6.32 4.58
CA GLY A 139 7.60 -6.44 3.51
C GLY A 139 8.00 -7.88 3.15
N TRP A 140 7.95 -8.87 4.06
CA TRP A 140 8.16 -10.27 3.61
C TRP A 140 7.01 -10.75 2.71
N MET A 141 5.77 -10.33 2.98
CA MET A 141 4.65 -10.60 2.07
C MET A 141 4.84 -9.92 0.72
N GLN A 142 5.34 -8.67 0.66
CA GLN A 142 5.64 -7.98 -0.61
C GLN A 142 6.71 -8.70 -1.41
N VAL A 143 7.78 -9.15 -0.75
CA VAL A 143 8.83 -9.93 -1.43
C VAL A 143 8.27 -11.22 -2.02
N LEU A 144 7.48 -11.99 -1.27
CA LEU A 144 6.87 -13.21 -1.80
C LEU A 144 5.86 -12.91 -2.92
N PHE A 145 5.12 -11.81 -2.81
CA PHE A 145 4.22 -11.35 -3.85
C PHE A 145 4.98 -11.03 -5.15
N LEU A 146 6.11 -10.31 -5.05
CA LEU A 146 6.98 -10.01 -6.18
C LEU A 146 7.59 -11.27 -6.79
N MET A 147 8.15 -12.16 -5.96
CA MET A 147 8.75 -13.42 -6.42
C MET A 147 7.73 -14.32 -7.13
N TYR A 148 6.50 -14.41 -6.60
CA TYR A 148 5.41 -15.15 -7.25
C TYR A 148 5.13 -14.62 -8.66
N HIS A 149 5.08 -13.29 -8.84
CA HIS A 149 4.83 -12.68 -10.14
C HIS A 149 6.04 -12.78 -11.08
N TYR A 150 7.26 -12.69 -10.55
CA TYR A 150 8.49 -12.80 -11.33
C TYR A 150 8.65 -14.22 -11.92
N PHE A 151 8.53 -15.25 -11.08
CA PHE A 151 8.71 -16.65 -11.50
C PHE A 151 7.42 -17.30 -12.03
N ALA A 152 6.26 -16.63 -11.96
CA ALA A 152 4.95 -17.18 -12.32
C ALA A 152 4.59 -18.49 -11.58
N ALA A 153 4.89 -18.55 -10.28
CA ALA A 153 4.75 -19.73 -9.42
C ALA A 153 3.28 -20.07 -9.08
N LYS A 154 2.53 -20.64 -10.03
CA LYS A 154 1.08 -20.91 -9.89
C LYS A 154 0.71 -21.74 -8.65
N GLU A 155 1.62 -22.59 -8.16
CA GLU A 155 1.45 -23.42 -6.96
C GLU A 155 1.16 -22.62 -5.69
N ILE A 156 1.70 -21.39 -5.60
CA ILE A 156 1.62 -20.54 -4.40
C ILE A 156 0.39 -19.61 -4.47
N TYR A 157 -0.48 -19.75 -5.49
CA TYR A 157 -1.63 -18.87 -5.68
C TYR A 157 -2.52 -18.75 -4.43
N ASN A 158 -2.84 -19.87 -3.77
CA ASN A 158 -3.68 -19.86 -2.57
C ASN A 158 -3.02 -19.09 -1.41
N ALA A 159 -1.68 -19.15 -1.27
CA ALA A 159 -0.95 -18.38 -0.28
C ALA A 159 -0.92 -16.88 -0.61
N ILE A 160 -0.71 -16.51 -1.88
CA ILE A 160 -0.77 -15.10 -2.32
C ILE A 160 -2.15 -14.49 -2.03
N ARG A 161 -3.22 -15.27 -2.22
CA ARG A 161 -4.56 -14.84 -1.85
C ARG A 161 -4.70 -14.57 -0.35
N VAL A 162 -4.13 -15.42 0.52
CA VAL A 162 -4.08 -15.15 1.97
C VAL A 162 -3.28 -13.88 2.28
N PHE A 163 -2.18 -13.61 1.56
CA PHE A 163 -1.41 -12.38 1.77
C PHE A 163 -2.19 -11.12 1.38
N ILE A 164 -2.94 -11.15 0.27
CA ILE A 164 -3.86 -10.05 -0.07
C ILE A 164 -4.91 -9.86 1.01
N ALA A 165 -5.52 -10.95 1.51
CA ALA A 165 -6.47 -10.88 2.61
C ALA A 165 -5.82 -10.29 3.88
N ALA A 166 -4.57 -10.63 4.19
CA ALA A 166 -3.81 -10.08 5.30
C ALA A 166 -3.55 -8.58 5.15
N TYR A 167 -3.25 -8.11 3.94
CA TYR A 167 -3.12 -6.68 3.64
C TYR A 167 -4.40 -5.91 3.88
N VAL A 168 -5.52 -6.47 3.45
CA VAL A 168 -6.86 -5.87 3.63
C VAL A 168 -7.26 -5.92 5.11
N TRP A 169 -6.93 -7.00 5.80
CA TRP A 169 -7.06 -7.10 7.25
C TRP A 169 -6.28 -5.99 7.97
N MET A 170 -5.01 -5.77 7.60
CA MET A 170 -4.17 -4.69 8.15
C MET A 170 -4.76 -3.31 7.85
N THR A 171 -5.40 -3.15 6.69
CA THR A 171 -6.07 -1.91 6.30
C THR A 171 -7.27 -1.64 7.22
N GLY A 172 -8.08 -2.66 7.49
CA GLY A 172 -9.17 -2.60 8.47
C GLY A 172 -8.65 -2.29 9.88
N PHE A 173 -7.67 -3.08 10.35
CA PHE A 173 -7.09 -2.96 11.67
C PHE A 173 -6.41 -1.60 11.91
N GLY A 174 -5.53 -1.19 11.00
CA GLY A 174 -4.72 0.03 11.13
C GLY A 174 -5.55 1.30 11.03
N ASN A 175 -6.46 1.37 10.05
CA ASN A 175 -7.34 2.54 9.92
C ASN A 175 -8.32 2.64 11.09
N PHE A 176 -8.90 1.52 11.53
CA PHE A 176 -9.80 1.53 12.69
C PHE A 176 -9.07 1.99 13.95
N SER A 177 -7.91 1.39 14.25
CA SER A 177 -7.09 1.75 15.42
C SER A 177 -6.72 3.22 15.40
N TYR A 178 -6.36 3.74 14.22
CA TYR A 178 -6.05 5.16 14.05
C TYR A 178 -7.25 6.06 14.38
N TYR A 179 -8.38 5.89 13.68
CA TYR A 179 -9.55 6.75 13.85
C TYR A 179 -10.19 6.61 15.23
N TYR A 180 -10.13 5.41 15.83
CA TYR A 180 -10.67 5.14 17.15
C TYR A 180 -9.84 5.81 18.27
N VAL A 181 -8.51 5.68 18.21
CA VAL A 181 -7.62 6.24 19.25
C VAL A 181 -7.40 7.74 19.07
N ARG A 182 -7.13 8.20 17.83
CA ARG A 182 -6.77 9.60 17.57
C ARG A 182 -7.99 10.50 17.39
N LYS A 183 -9.17 9.94 17.11
CA LYS A 183 -10.45 10.67 16.87
C LYS A 183 -10.35 11.78 15.82
N ASP A 184 -9.34 11.71 14.96
CA ASP A 184 -9.05 12.70 13.93
C ASP A 184 -9.62 12.22 12.59
N PHE A 185 -10.67 12.90 12.14
CA PHE A 185 -11.35 12.66 10.86
C PHE A 185 -11.04 13.79 9.85
N SER A 186 -9.85 14.39 9.92
CA SER A 186 -9.43 15.42 8.96
C SER A 186 -9.35 14.89 7.52
N LEU A 187 -9.90 15.67 6.58
CA LEU A 187 -9.83 15.39 5.15
C LEU A 187 -8.39 15.49 4.62
N ALA A 188 -7.59 16.42 5.13
CA ALA A 188 -6.16 16.52 4.82
C ALA A 188 -5.42 15.20 5.09
N ARG A 189 -5.63 14.60 6.26
CA ARG A 189 -4.99 13.33 6.59
C ARG A 189 -5.46 12.20 5.70
N PHE A 190 -6.77 12.13 5.44
CA PHE A 190 -7.34 11.15 4.52
C PHE A 190 -6.70 11.28 3.12
N ALA A 191 -6.58 12.50 2.60
CA ALA A 191 -5.94 12.78 1.32
C ALA A 191 -4.44 12.40 1.30
N GLN A 192 -3.70 12.62 2.39
CA GLN A 192 -2.30 12.19 2.49
C GLN A 192 -2.15 10.67 2.41
N MET A 193 -3.09 9.94 3.02
CA MET A 193 -3.12 8.49 2.94
C MET A 193 -3.49 8.00 1.53
N MET A 194 -4.48 8.62 0.89
CA MET A 194 -4.85 8.32 -0.50
C MET A 194 -3.72 8.61 -1.47
N TRP A 195 -2.99 9.72 -1.27
CA TRP A 195 -1.80 10.06 -2.04
C TRP A 195 -0.76 8.94 -1.93
N ARG A 196 -0.38 8.57 -0.71
CA ARG A 196 0.64 7.53 -0.49
C ARG A 196 0.29 6.20 -1.17
N LEU A 197 -0.98 5.80 -1.15
CA LEU A 197 -1.44 4.52 -1.71
C LEU A 197 -1.52 4.53 -3.24
N ASN A 198 -1.93 5.66 -3.84
CA ASN A 198 -2.29 5.70 -5.26
C ASN A 198 -1.30 6.48 -6.13
N PHE A 199 -0.37 7.24 -5.55
CA PHE A 199 0.51 8.16 -6.27
C PHE A 199 1.21 7.47 -7.45
N LEU A 200 2.02 6.43 -7.19
CA LEU A 200 2.78 5.77 -8.26
C LEU A 200 1.86 5.15 -9.31
N VAL A 201 0.83 4.41 -8.89
CA VAL A 201 -0.08 3.71 -9.79
C VAL A 201 -0.85 4.66 -10.69
N PHE A 202 -1.31 5.80 -10.15
CA PHE A 202 -2.00 6.82 -10.93
C PHE A 202 -1.12 7.32 -12.09
N PHE A 203 0.14 7.69 -11.81
CA PHE A 203 1.05 8.15 -12.85
C PHE A 203 1.47 7.03 -13.81
N CYS A 204 1.63 5.80 -13.34
CA CYS A 204 1.87 4.65 -14.22
C CYS A 204 0.70 4.41 -15.18
N CYS A 205 -0.56 4.51 -14.71
CA CYS A 205 -1.74 4.40 -15.56
C CYS A 205 -1.80 5.49 -16.63
N VAL A 206 -1.47 6.74 -16.26
CA VAL A 206 -1.45 7.88 -17.19
C VAL A 206 -0.34 7.73 -18.25
N VAL A 207 0.88 7.39 -17.82
CA VAL A 207 2.05 7.32 -18.72
C VAL A 207 2.01 6.10 -19.62
N LEU A 208 1.60 4.96 -19.08
CA LEU A 208 1.57 3.71 -19.83
C LEU A 208 0.24 3.49 -20.56
N ASP A 209 -0.77 4.35 -20.39
CA ASP A 209 -2.13 4.13 -20.91
C ASP A 209 -2.70 2.75 -20.49
N ASN A 210 -2.55 2.44 -19.20
CA ASN A 210 -2.94 1.17 -18.61
C ASN A 210 -4.20 1.33 -17.76
N SER A 211 -5.16 0.40 -17.89
CA SER A 211 -6.33 0.36 -17.01
C SER A 211 -5.92 0.21 -15.54
N TYR A 212 -6.54 0.99 -14.67
CA TYR A 212 -6.28 0.98 -13.22
C TYR A 212 -6.54 -0.39 -12.56
N MET A 213 -7.42 -1.20 -13.17
CA MET A 213 -7.67 -2.58 -12.73
C MET A 213 -6.47 -3.52 -12.85
N LEU A 214 -5.48 -3.21 -13.68
CA LEU A 214 -4.22 -3.97 -13.72
C LEU A 214 -3.48 -3.90 -12.37
N TYR A 215 -3.70 -2.81 -11.62
CA TYR A 215 -3.14 -2.58 -10.29
C TYR A 215 -4.20 -2.70 -9.20
N TYR A 216 -5.12 -3.66 -9.32
CA TYR A 216 -6.35 -3.78 -8.50
C TYR A 216 -6.16 -3.73 -6.97
N ILE A 217 -4.96 -4.03 -6.47
CA ILE A 217 -4.63 -3.95 -5.04
C ILE A 217 -4.82 -2.51 -4.52
N CYS A 218 -4.38 -1.50 -5.27
CA CYS A 218 -4.55 -0.08 -4.88
C CYS A 218 -6.02 0.38 -4.77
N PRO A 219 -6.90 0.18 -5.78
CA PRO A 219 -8.31 0.52 -5.66
C PRO A 219 -9.00 -0.24 -4.54
N MET A 220 -8.60 -1.49 -4.32
CA MET A 220 -9.14 -2.33 -3.25
C MET A 220 -8.79 -1.78 -1.86
N HIS A 221 -7.53 -1.40 -1.62
CA HIS A 221 -7.14 -0.72 -0.39
C HIS A 221 -7.84 0.63 -0.21
N THR A 222 -8.00 1.38 -1.29
CA THR A 222 -8.74 2.65 -1.30
C THR A 222 -10.20 2.45 -0.90
N LEU A 223 -10.86 1.43 -1.47
CA LEU A 223 -12.23 1.06 -1.15
C LEU A 223 -12.41 0.74 0.33
N PHE A 224 -11.65 -0.21 0.86
CA PHE A 224 -11.82 -0.61 2.27
C PHE A 224 -11.40 0.49 3.24
N THR A 225 -10.44 1.35 2.87
CA THR A 225 -10.11 2.54 3.65
C THR A 225 -11.28 3.53 3.71
N LEU A 226 -11.95 3.76 2.58
CA LEU A 226 -13.18 4.58 2.52
C LEU A 226 -14.30 3.98 3.36
N MET A 227 -14.49 2.66 3.32
CA MET A 227 -15.52 1.98 4.11
C MET A 227 -15.27 2.12 5.62
N VAL A 228 -14.02 1.93 6.08
CA VAL A 228 -13.66 2.13 7.50
C VAL A 228 -13.85 3.58 7.91
N TYR A 229 -13.41 4.52 7.07
CA TYR A 229 -13.59 5.95 7.29
C TYR A 229 -15.07 6.33 7.39
N GLY A 230 -15.91 5.82 6.49
CA GLY A 230 -17.36 6.02 6.53
C GLY A 230 -18.01 5.41 7.77
N ALA A 231 -17.68 4.15 8.09
CA ALA A 231 -18.24 3.44 9.24
C ALA A 231 -17.94 4.14 10.58
N LEU A 232 -16.73 4.66 10.74
CA LEU A 232 -16.33 5.37 11.97
C LEU A 232 -16.68 6.86 11.94
N GLY A 233 -16.66 7.50 10.78
CA GLY A 233 -16.94 8.93 10.61
C GLY A 233 -18.42 9.27 10.81
N ILE A 234 -19.34 8.43 10.33
CA ILE A 234 -20.78 8.61 10.55
C ILE A 234 -21.07 8.50 12.05
N LEU A 235 -21.66 9.51 12.67
CA LEU A 235 -21.96 9.53 14.12
C LEU A 235 -20.72 9.32 15.02
N ASN A 236 -19.59 9.94 14.66
CA ASN A 236 -18.32 9.82 15.40
C ASN A 236 -18.43 10.10 16.92
N LYS A 237 -19.35 10.98 17.34
CA LYS A 237 -19.58 11.34 18.75
C LYS A 237 -20.04 10.17 19.61
N TYR A 238 -20.70 9.17 19.03
CA TYR A 238 -21.23 8.01 19.74
C TYR A 238 -20.32 6.79 19.67
N ASN A 239 -19.13 6.92 19.09
CA ASN A 239 -18.15 5.83 18.98
C ASN A 239 -17.60 5.37 20.34
N GLU A 240 -17.87 6.07 21.44
CA GLU A 240 -17.46 5.63 22.77
C GLU A 240 -18.38 4.54 23.35
N ASN A 241 -19.61 4.41 22.83
CA ASN A 241 -20.56 3.42 23.30
C ASN A 241 -20.37 2.08 22.58
N SER A 242 -20.07 1.04 23.36
CA SER A 242 -19.88 -0.34 22.88
C SER A 242 -21.04 -0.85 22.02
N SER A 243 -22.29 -0.51 22.36
CA SER A 243 -23.47 -0.93 21.60
C SER A 243 -23.52 -0.30 20.21
N VAL A 244 -23.06 0.96 20.08
CA VAL A 244 -23.05 1.69 18.81
C VAL A 244 -21.97 1.13 17.88
N ILE A 245 -20.80 0.79 18.41
CA ILE A 245 -19.74 0.13 17.61
C ILE A 245 -20.21 -1.24 17.14
N ALA A 246 -20.82 -2.04 18.02
CA ALA A 246 -21.36 -3.35 17.65
C ALA A 246 -22.41 -3.22 16.53
N LEU A 247 -23.33 -2.26 16.65
CA LEU A 247 -24.31 -1.97 15.62
C LEU A 247 -23.63 -1.57 14.30
N LYS A 248 -22.60 -0.71 14.33
CA LYS A 248 -21.84 -0.31 13.13
C LYS A 248 -21.15 -1.48 12.45
N ILE A 249 -20.55 -2.40 13.22
CA ILE A 249 -19.92 -3.61 12.66
C ILE A 249 -20.97 -4.49 11.99
N ILE A 250 -22.14 -4.70 12.63
CA ILE A 250 -23.26 -5.44 12.04
C ILE A 250 -23.75 -4.74 10.75
N SER A 251 -23.86 -3.42 10.76
CA SER A 251 -24.22 -2.64 9.56
C SER A 251 -23.17 -2.80 8.45
N CYS A 252 -21.88 -2.89 8.77
CA CYS A 252 -20.84 -3.14 7.76
C CYS A 252 -21.02 -4.52 7.10
N PHE A 253 -21.34 -5.57 7.87
CA PHE A 253 -21.66 -6.88 7.31
C PHE A 253 -22.89 -6.83 6.41
N LEU A 254 -23.94 -6.13 6.84
CA LEU A 254 -25.16 -5.96 6.05
C LEU A 254 -24.87 -5.22 4.74
N VAL A 255 -24.09 -4.13 4.76
CA VAL A 255 -23.69 -3.40 3.55
C VAL A 255 -22.92 -4.31 2.59
N VAL A 256 -22.00 -5.13 3.09
CA VAL A 256 -21.26 -6.09 2.24
C VAL A 256 -22.20 -7.12 1.61
N ILE A 257 -23.15 -7.66 2.38
CA ILE A 257 -24.14 -8.61 1.86
C ILE A 257 -25.01 -7.95 0.78
N LEU A 258 -25.54 -6.76 1.05
CA LEU A 258 -26.36 -6.03 0.07
C LEU A 258 -25.58 -5.72 -1.22
N LEU A 259 -24.31 -5.33 -1.09
CA LEU A 259 -23.52 -4.86 -2.21
C LEU A 259 -22.95 -5.99 -3.08
N TRP A 260 -22.58 -7.15 -2.50
CA TRP A 260 -21.97 -8.26 -3.25
C TRP A 260 -22.88 -9.50 -3.45
N GLU A 261 -23.86 -9.76 -2.58
CA GLU A 261 -24.71 -10.96 -2.70
C GLU A 261 -25.98 -10.70 -3.52
N ILE A 262 -26.50 -9.46 -3.51
CA ILE A 262 -27.70 -9.12 -4.29
C ILE A 262 -27.31 -8.85 -5.74
N PRO A 263 -27.84 -9.63 -6.72
CA PRO A 263 -27.56 -9.39 -8.12
C PRO A 263 -28.08 -8.02 -8.56
N GLY A 264 -27.27 -7.29 -9.34
CA GLY A 264 -27.60 -5.97 -9.88
C GLY A 264 -27.26 -4.78 -8.97
N VAL A 265 -27.21 -4.94 -7.63
CA VAL A 265 -26.87 -3.83 -6.72
C VAL A 265 -25.42 -3.40 -6.91
N PHE A 266 -24.49 -4.35 -7.06
CA PHE A 266 -23.10 -4.06 -7.34
C PHE A 266 -22.95 -3.19 -8.59
N GLU A 267 -23.57 -3.61 -9.69
CA GLU A 267 -23.46 -2.92 -10.98
C GLU A 267 -24.09 -1.53 -10.91
N LEU A 268 -25.22 -1.38 -10.22
CA LEU A 268 -25.85 -0.09 -10.01
C LEU A 268 -24.92 0.90 -9.28
N VAL A 269 -24.35 0.47 -8.14
CA VAL A 269 -23.48 1.31 -7.30
C VAL A 269 -22.18 1.67 -8.02
N TRP A 270 -21.60 0.73 -8.76
CA TRP A 270 -20.30 0.89 -9.41
C TRP A 270 -20.37 1.41 -10.85
N SER A 271 -21.55 1.44 -11.48
CA SER A 271 -21.73 1.94 -12.86
C SER A 271 -21.17 3.36 -13.09
N PRO A 272 -21.30 4.34 -12.16
CA PRO A 272 -20.74 5.68 -12.38
C PRO A 272 -19.21 5.68 -12.38
N PHE A 273 -18.59 4.69 -11.72
CA PHE A 273 -17.14 4.54 -11.59
C PHE A 273 -16.53 3.64 -12.68
N THR A 274 -17.31 3.27 -13.71
CA THR A 274 -16.83 2.41 -14.81
C THR A 274 -15.64 3.03 -15.55
N PHE A 275 -15.54 4.36 -15.62
CA PHE A 275 -14.39 5.03 -16.25
C PHE A 275 -13.06 4.73 -15.53
N LEU A 276 -13.09 4.47 -14.22
CA LEU A 276 -11.91 4.22 -13.40
C LEU A 276 -11.69 2.73 -13.15
N LEU A 277 -12.78 1.99 -12.89
CA LEU A 277 -12.73 0.60 -12.44
C LEU A 277 -13.12 -0.42 -13.51
N GLY A 278 -13.50 0.04 -14.71
CA GLY A 278 -13.79 -0.82 -15.84
C GLY A 278 -12.53 -1.47 -16.39
N TYR A 279 -12.61 -2.77 -16.65
CA TYR A 279 -11.57 -3.52 -17.36
C TYR A 279 -12.18 -4.30 -18.52
N ALA A 280 -11.78 -3.95 -19.73
CA ALA A 280 -12.02 -4.74 -20.92
C ALA A 280 -10.69 -5.38 -21.31
N ASP A 281 -10.62 -6.72 -21.27
CA ASP A 281 -9.42 -7.42 -21.74
C ASP A 281 -9.41 -7.42 -23.28
N PRO A 282 -8.45 -6.74 -23.93
CA PRO A 282 -8.38 -6.72 -25.40
C PRO A 282 -8.09 -8.10 -26.01
N ALA A 283 -7.61 -9.06 -25.20
CA ALA A 283 -7.32 -10.43 -25.65
C ALA A 283 -8.45 -11.44 -25.36
N ALA A 284 -9.52 -11.05 -24.67
CA ALA A 284 -10.62 -11.97 -24.36
C ALA A 284 -11.53 -12.19 -25.58
N MET A 285 -11.74 -13.45 -25.95
CA MET A 285 -12.62 -13.86 -27.06
C MET A 285 -14.11 -13.54 -26.82
N THR A 286 -14.50 -13.19 -25.60
CA THR A 286 -15.89 -12.86 -25.23
C THR A 286 -15.90 -11.51 -24.55
N GLN A 287 -16.75 -10.59 -25.03
CA GLN A 287 -16.97 -9.30 -24.39
C GLN A 287 -17.72 -9.54 -23.07
N VAL A 288 -17.00 -9.38 -21.96
CA VAL A 288 -17.55 -9.55 -20.61
C VAL A 288 -17.86 -8.17 -20.03
N HIS A 289 -18.86 -8.09 -19.15
CA HIS A 289 -19.21 -6.83 -18.48
C HIS A 289 -17.96 -6.18 -17.84
N PRO A 290 -17.67 -4.88 -18.09
CA PRO A 290 -16.42 -4.24 -17.67
C PRO A 290 -16.14 -4.28 -16.16
N LEU A 291 -17.19 -4.37 -15.35
CA LEU A 291 -17.09 -4.41 -13.88
C LEU A 291 -16.92 -5.83 -13.31
N ARG A 292 -16.93 -6.89 -14.15
CA ARG A 292 -16.83 -8.26 -13.64
C ARG A 292 -15.52 -8.53 -12.92
N GLU A 293 -14.41 -8.05 -13.47
CA GLU A 293 -13.09 -8.24 -12.85
C GLU A 293 -13.04 -7.52 -11.50
N TRP A 294 -13.57 -6.30 -11.44
CA TRP A 294 -13.69 -5.56 -10.19
C TRP A 294 -14.57 -6.27 -9.17
N HIS A 295 -15.75 -6.76 -9.58
CA HIS A 295 -16.66 -7.53 -8.73
C HIS A 295 -15.99 -8.78 -8.18
N PHE A 296 -15.28 -9.52 -9.03
CA PHE A 296 -14.56 -10.73 -8.65
C PHE A 296 -13.43 -10.42 -7.65
N ARG A 297 -12.54 -9.47 -7.96
CA ARG A 297 -11.38 -9.15 -7.12
C ARG A 297 -11.77 -8.56 -5.77
N SER A 298 -12.66 -7.57 -5.77
CA SER A 298 -13.15 -6.94 -4.54
C SER A 298 -14.01 -7.91 -3.71
N GLY A 299 -14.75 -8.80 -4.37
CA GLY A 299 -15.60 -9.79 -3.73
C GLY A 299 -14.85 -10.87 -2.98
N LEU A 300 -13.60 -11.18 -3.37
CA LEU A 300 -12.82 -12.25 -2.73
C LEU A 300 -12.43 -11.90 -1.27
N ASP A 301 -12.22 -10.62 -0.94
CA ASP A 301 -11.78 -10.17 0.39
C ASP A 301 -12.84 -9.32 1.11
N ARG A 302 -14.11 -9.44 0.71
CA ARG A 302 -15.19 -8.53 1.13
C ARG A 302 -15.47 -8.48 2.64
N TYR A 303 -15.12 -9.53 3.39
CA TYR A 303 -15.35 -9.60 4.85
C TYR A 303 -14.12 -9.29 5.70
N ILE A 304 -12.91 -9.43 5.16
CA ILE A 304 -11.70 -9.50 5.99
C ILE A 304 -11.35 -8.16 6.65
N TRP A 305 -11.67 -7.03 6.00
CA TRP A 305 -11.49 -5.70 6.58
C TRP A 305 -12.36 -5.49 7.83
N ILE A 306 -13.57 -6.08 7.87
CA ILE A 306 -14.47 -6.02 9.03
C ILE A 306 -13.88 -6.83 10.19
N ILE A 307 -13.31 -8.00 9.91
CA ILE A 307 -12.58 -8.78 10.92
C ILE A 307 -11.38 -7.99 11.46
N GLY A 308 -10.68 -7.25 10.60
CA GLY A 308 -9.63 -6.30 11.01
C GLY A 308 -10.14 -5.25 12.00
N MET A 309 -11.31 -4.67 11.76
CA MET A 309 -11.95 -3.71 12.68
C MET A 309 -12.30 -4.36 14.03
N ILE A 310 -12.84 -5.57 14.02
CA ILE A 310 -13.16 -6.32 15.25
C ILE A 310 -11.88 -6.53 16.08
N TYR A 311 -10.79 -6.92 15.43
CA TYR A 311 -9.51 -7.16 16.11
C TYR A 311 -8.94 -5.88 16.69
N ALA A 312 -9.06 -4.76 15.97
CA ALA A 312 -8.65 -3.45 16.46
C ALA A 312 -9.47 -3.00 17.68
N TYR A 313 -10.78 -3.25 17.69
CA TYR A 313 -11.63 -2.93 18.84
C TYR A 313 -11.27 -3.73 20.10
N PHE A 314 -10.97 -5.02 19.95
CA PHE A 314 -10.58 -5.88 21.07
C PHE A 314 -9.08 -5.82 21.43
N HIS A 315 -8.25 -5.12 20.64
CA HIS A 315 -6.81 -5.03 20.85
C HIS A 315 -6.42 -4.61 22.28
N PRO A 316 -7.00 -3.54 22.88
CA PRO A 316 -6.66 -3.15 24.26
C PRO A 316 -7.07 -4.19 25.32
N THR A 317 -8.13 -4.96 25.05
CA THR A 317 -8.60 -6.02 25.96
C THR A 317 -7.66 -7.22 25.92
N VAL A 318 -7.20 -7.59 24.72
CA VAL A 318 -6.23 -8.69 24.54
C VAL A 318 -4.88 -8.33 25.14
N GLU A 319 -4.43 -7.09 24.98
CA GLU A 319 -3.21 -6.58 25.60
C GLU A 319 -3.26 -6.74 27.13
N ARG A 320 -4.35 -6.28 27.78
CA ARG A 320 -4.56 -6.47 29.23
C ARG A 320 -4.60 -7.93 29.66
N TRP A 321 -5.19 -8.82 28.86
CA TRP A 321 -5.21 -10.26 29.16
C TRP A 321 -3.83 -10.88 29.05
N MET A 322 -3.03 -10.45 28.07
CA MET A 322 -1.65 -10.88 27.95
C MET A 322 -0.79 -10.38 29.10
N GLU A 323 -0.97 -9.13 29.56
CA GLU A 323 -0.27 -8.63 30.75
C GLU A 323 -0.58 -9.48 31.98
N LYS A 324 -1.86 -9.76 32.24
CA LYS A 324 -2.27 -10.66 33.34
C LYS A 324 -1.69 -12.06 33.19
N LEU A 325 -1.52 -12.54 31.97
CA LEU A 325 -0.91 -13.85 31.69
C LEU A 325 0.60 -13.86 31.95
N GLU A 326 1.29 -12.76 31.67
CA GLU A 326 2.72 -12.60 31.95
C GLU A 326 3.01 -12.44 33.45
N GLU A 327 2.09 -11.82 34.20
CA GLU A 327 2.15 -11.67 35.67
C GLU A 327 1.72 -12.94 36.44
N ALA A 328 1.13 -13.93 35.76
CA ALA A 328 0.68 -15.18 36.38
C ALA A 328 1.83 -16.16 36.68
N GLU A 329 1.57 -17.12 37.57
CA GLU A 329 2.52 -18.19 37.90
C GLU A 329 3.07 -18.91 36.65
N VAL A 330 4.37 -19.24 36.68
CA VAL A 330 5.10 -19.83 35.55
C VAL A 330 4.40 -21.09 34.99
N LYS A 331 3.87 -21.97 35.86
CA LYS A 331 3.15 -23.18 35.44
C LYS A 331 1.86 -22.84 34.68
N ARG A 332 1.07 -21.89 35.19
CA ARG A 332 -0.18 -21.44 34.56
C ARG A 332 0.09 -20.70 33.24
N ARG A 333 1.12 -19.86 33.19
CA ARG A 333 1.58 -19.16 31.99
C ARG A 333 1.97 -20.14 30.87
N ILE A 334 2.80 -21.14 31.19
CA ILE A 334 3.21 -22.16 30.21
C ILE A 334 2.01 -22.99 29.74
N SER A 335 1.13 -23.41 30.66
CA SER A 335 -0.05 -24.19 30.32
C SER A 335 -0.99 -23.45 29.36
N ILE A 336 -1.31 -22.18 29.64
CA ILE A 336 -2.17 -21.37 28.78
C ILE A 336 -1.51 -21.11 27.42
N LYS A 337 -0.21 -20.78 27.39
CA LYS A 337 0.54 -20.58 26.13
C LYS A 337 0.58 -21.85 25.28
N ALA A 338 0.82 -23.00 25.91
CA ALA A 338 0.80 -24.29 25.24
C ALA A 338 -0.58 -24.63 24.68
N ALA A 339 -1.65 -24.38 25.45
CA ALA A 339 -3.03 -24.58 24.99
C ALA A 339 -3.38 -23.70 23.79
N VAL A 340 -3.07 -22.39 23.85
CA VAL A 340 -3.29 -21.46 22.72
C VAL A 340 -2.51 -21.87 21.49
N THR A 341 -1.26 -22.31 21.67
CA THR A 341 -0.41 -22.78 20.57
C THR A 341 -0.99 -24.03 19.93
N LEU A 342 -1.41 -25.02 20.74
CA LEU A 342 -2.01 -26.26 20.25
C LEU A 342 -3.29 -25.99 19.47
N ILE A 343 -4.21 -25.19 20.03
CA ILE A 343 -5.47 -24.82 19.37
C ILE A 343 -5.19 -24.11 18.04
N SER A 344 -4.25 -23.16 18.02
CA SER A 344 -3.89 -22.41 16.81
C SER A 344 -3.29 -23.33 15.73
N LEU A 345 -2.41 -24.25 16.12
CA LEU A 345 -1.80 -25.22 15.19
C LEU A 345 -2.85 -26.21 14.65
N THR A 346 -3.75 -26.72 15.49
CA THR A 346 -4.84 -27.59 15.06
C THR A 346 -5.76 -26.88 14.08
N ALA A 347 -6.19 -25.65 14.38
CA ALA A 347 -7.02 -24.86 13.48
C ALA A 347 -6.32 -24.58 12.13
N GLY A 348 -5.03 -24.24 12.18
CA GLY A 348 -4.21 -24.04 10.98
C GLY A 348 -4.05 -25.31 10.14
N TYR A 349 -3.84 -26.45 10.79
CA TYR A 349 -3.72 -27.75 10.11
C TYR A 349 -5.04 -28.17 9.43
N LEU A 350 -6.17 -28.05 10.14
CA LEU A 350 -7.47 -28.37 9.57
C LEU A 350 -7.79 -27.45 8.37
N TRP A 351 -7.50 -26.15 8.50
CA TRP A 351 -7.69 -25.22 7.38
C TRP A 351 -6.77 -25.56 6.19
N PHE A 352 -5.53 -25.96 6.45
CA PHE A 352 -4.60 -26.36 5.41
C PHE A 352 -5.08 -27.61 4.65
N GLU A 353 -5.53 -28.62 5.38
CA GLU A 353 -5.96 -29.90 4.78
C GLU A 353 -7.26 -29.75 3.99
N TYR A 354 -8.26 -29.06 4.56
CA TYR A 354 -9.60 -29.00 3.98
C TYR A 354 -9.83 -27.83 3.02
N ILE A 355 -9.11 -26.71 3.18
CA ILE A 355 -9.34 -25.48 2.40
C ILE A 355 -8.15 -25.13 1.51
N TYR A 356 -6.93 -25.09 2.05
CA TYR A 356 -5.76 -24.59 1.30
C TYR A 356 -5.40 -25.46 0.09
N LYS A 357 -5.57 -26.78 0.18
CA LYS A 357 -5.25 -27.71 -0.92
C LYS A 357 -6.29 -27.75 -2.04
N LEU A 358 -7.41 -27.04 -1.89
CA LEU A 358 -8.46 -27.01 -2.91
C LEU A 358 -7.95 -26.36 -4.21
N ASP A 359 -8.57 -26.79 -5.32
CA ASP A 359 -8.34 -26.17 -6.61
C ASP A 359 -8.69 -24.68 -6.58
N LYS A 360 -8.09 -23.90 -7.50
CA LYS A 360 -8.25 -22.45 -7.55
C LYS A 360 -9.71 -21.99 -7.57
N LEU A 361 -10.59 -22.67 -8.29
CA LEU A 361 -11.98 -22.25 -8.44
C LEU A 361 -12.77 -22.51 -7.16
N THR A 362 -12.60 -23.68 -6.56
CA THR A 362 -13.26 -24.05 -5.30
C THR A 362 -12.70 -23.22 -4.14
N TYR A 363 -11.39 -23.03 -4.08
CA TYR A 363 -10.73 -22.17 -3.10
C TYR A 363 -11.29 -20.74 -3.13
N ASN A 364 -11.43 -20.14 -4.31
CA ASN A 364 -11.97 -18.78 -4.47
C ASN A 364 -13.39 -18.63 -3.92
N LYS A 365 -14.21 -19.70 -3.88
CA LYS A 365 -15.56 -19.66 -3.29
C LYS A 365 -15.51 -19.62 -1.75
N TYR A 366 -14.60 -20.35 -1.13
CA TYR A 366 -14.47 -20.43 0.33
C TYR A 366 -13.56 -19.35 0.93
N HIS A 367 -12.67 -18.78 0.14
CA HIS A 367 -11.69 -17.79 0.58
C HIS A 367 -12.29 -16.58 1.32
N PRO A 368 -13.40 -15.94 0.85
CA PRO A 368 -13.99 -14.81 1.55
C PRO A 368 -14.40 -15.11 3.00
N TYR A 369 -14.75 -16.35 3.29
CA TYR A 369 -15.29 -16.78 4.58
C TYR A 369 -14.22 -17.36 5.52
N THR A 370 -13.12 -17.86 4.97
CA THR A 370 -12.11 -18.64 5.71
C THR A 370 -10.75 -17.97 5.79
N SER A 371 -10.52 -16.88 5.05
CA SER A 371 -9.23 -16.17 4.99
C SER A 371 -8.76 -15.60 6.33
N TRP A 372 -9.67 -15.34 7.27
CA TRP A 372 -9.32 -14.86 8.60
C TRP A 372 -8.61 -15.92 9.45
N ILE A 373 -8.87 -17.21 9.23
CA ILE A 373 -8.31 -18.31 10.03
C ILE A 373 -6.77 -18.33 9.99
N PRO A 374 -6.10 -18.39 8.81
CA PRO A 374 -4.63 -18.37 8.77
C PRO A 374 -4.04 -17.08 9.33
N ILE A 375 -4.74 -15.94 9.20
CA ILE A 375 -4.32 -14.65 9.78
C ILE A 375 -4.35 -14.73 11.31
N THR A 376 -5.42 -15.25 11.90
CA THR A 376 -5.54 -15.44 13.35
C THR A 376 -4.48 -16.39 13.87
N VAL A 377 -4.26 -17.52 13.18
CA VAL A 377 -3.21 -18.49 13.56
C VAL A 377 -1.84 -17.81 13.55
N TYR A 378 -1.51 -17.04 12.51
CA TYR A 378 -0.25 -16.30 12.43
C TYR A 378 -0.09 -15.31 13.60
N ILE A 379 -1.13 -14.51 13.89
CA ILE A 379 -1.13 -13.54 14.99
C ILE A 379 -0.97 -14.26 16.33
N CYS A 380 -1.70 -15.34 16.57
CA CYS A 380 -1.59 -16.12 17.80
C CYS A 380 -0.16 -16.63 17.99
N LEU A 381 0.38 -17.37 17.02
CA LEU A 381 1.72 -17.96 17.10
C LEU A 381 2.82 -16.92 17.31
N ARG A 382 2.73 -15.77 16.62
CA ARG A 382 3.71 -14.66 16.77
C ARG A 382 3.66 -13.97 18.14
N ASN A 383 2.53 -14.06 18.86
CA ASN A 383 2.36 -13.43 20.16
C ASN A 383 2.55 -14.39 21.36
N VAL A 384 2.86 -15.68 21.13
CA VAL A 384 3.01 -16.68 22.22
C VAL A 384 4.22 -16.41 23.12
N THR A 385 5.39 -16.06 22.55
CA THR A 385 6.60 -15.81 23.34
C THR A 385 7.05 -14.36 23.26
N GLN A 386 7.60 -13.84 24.36
CA GLN A 386 8.21 -12.50 24.40
C GLN A 386 9.34 -12.38 23.38
N GLN A 387 10.10 -13.45 23.17
CA GLN A 387 11.16 -13.53 22.18
C GLN A 387 10.61 -13.31 20.76
N PHE A 388 9.57 -14.05 20.33
CA PHE A 388 8.97 -13.81 19.00
C PHE A 388 8.32 -12.43 18.85
N ARG A 389 8.01 -11.74 19.97
CA ARG A 389 7.49 -10.36 19.99
C ARG A 389 8.57 -9.28 19.84
N SER A 390 9.76 -9.50 20.39
CA SER A 390 10.85 -8.52 20.41
C SER A 390 11.81 -8.61 19.21
N TYR A 391 11.82 -9.72 18.47
CA TYR A 391 12.66 -9.87 17.28
C TYR A 391 11.88 -9.50 16.01
N SER A 392 12.46 -8.60 15.21
CA SER A 392 12.00 -8.35 13.84
C SER A 392 13.17 -8.21 12.89
N LEU A 393 12.94 -8.60 11.63
CA LEU A 393 13.89 -8.43 10.54
C LEU A 393 13.66 -7.10 9.83
N THR A 394 14.47 -6.10 10.15
CA THR A 394 14.29 -4.72 9.65
C THR A 394 14.45 -4.58 8.14
N LEU A 395 15.14 -5.50 7.47
CA LEU A 395 15.26 -5.50 6.00
C LEU A 395 13.90 -5.70 5.33
N PHE A 396 13.05 -6.55 5.91
CA PHE A 396 11.67 -6.74 5.47
C PHE A 396 10.74 -5.59 5.90
N ALA A 397 11.21 -4.55 6.58
CA ALA A 397 10.41 -3.35 6.83
C ALA A 397 10.53 -2.31 5.71
N SER A 398 11.43 -2.52 4.72
CA SER A 398 11.54 -1.66 3.54
C SER A 398 10.47 -2.03 2.51
N GLY A 399 9.49 -1.14 2.34
CA GLY A 399 8.36 -1.38 1.44
C GLY A 399 8.77 -1.39 -0.03
N VAL A 400 8.27 -2.37 -0.76
CA VAL A 400 8.59 -2.61 -2.17
C VAL A 400 7.30 -2.47 -3.01
N PRO A 401 7.26 -1.67 -4.08
CA PRO A 401 6.02 -1.40 -4.82
C PRO A 401 5.56 -2.60 -5.68
N ASP A 402 4.28 -2.98 -5.52
CA ASP A 402 3.69 -4.15 -6.16
C ASP A 402 3.12 -3.85 -7.56
N GLY A 403 3.45 -4.69 -8.53
CA GLY A 403 2.88 -4.65 -9.88
C GLY A 403 2.97 -6.02 -10.55
N GLN A 404 2.03 -6.32 -11.45
CA GLN A 404 1.99 -7.59 -12.18
C GLN A 404 2.49 -7.38 -13.62
N PRO A 405 3.79 -7.58 -13.93
CA PRO A 405 4.28 -7.51 -15.30
C PRO A 405 3.95 -8.81 -16.05
N LYS A 406 3.66 -8.75 -17.36
CA LYS A 406 3.43 -9.95 -18.19
C LYS A 406 4.75 -10.58 -18.66
N LEU A 407 5.77 -9.76 -18.93
CA LEU A 407 7.10 -10.16 -19.39
C LEU A 407 8.18 -9.63 -18.42
N LEU A 408 9.41 -10.15 -18.52
CA LEU A 408 10.55 -9.70 -17.72
C LEU A 408 11.47 -8.81 -18.55
N LEU A 409 11.96 -7.73 -17.95
CA LEU A 409 13.00 -6.89 -18.54
C LEU A 409 14.30 -7.68 -18.68
N SER A 410 14.86 -7.75 -19.88
CA SER A 410 16.14 -8.41 -20.16
C SER A 410 17.21 -7.38 -20.51
N LEU A 411 18.02 -7.03 -19.50
CA LEU A 411 19.20 -6.18 -19.65
C LEU A 411 20.42 -7.00 -20.08
N ILE A 412 20.52 -8.25 -19.62
CA ILE A 412 21.59 -9.19 -19.99
C ILE A 412 20.93 -10.41 -20.65
N PRO A 413 20.90 -10.46 -21.99
CA PRO A 413 20.38 -11.61 -22.72
C PRO A 413 21.16 -12.88 -22.36
N GLN A 414 20.48 -14.04 -22.40
CA GLN A 414 21.06 -15.39 -22.21
C GLN A 414 21.58 -15.74 -20.81
N TYR A 415 21.64 -14.80 -19.84
CA TYR A 415 22.05 -15.06 -18.45
C TYR A 415 20.94 -14.72 -17.44
N PRO A 416 19.96 -15.61 -17.20
CA PRO A 416 18.78 -15.31 -16.37
C PRO A 416 19.08 -14.90 -14.93
N LEU A 417 20.07 -15.52 -14.28
CA LEU A 417 20.43 -15.21 -12.89
C LEU A 417 21.18 -13.88 -12.76
N LEU A 418 22.04 -13.55 -13.73
CA LEU A 418 22.74 -12.27 -13.74
C LEU A 418 21.76 -11.13 -14.06
N ASN A 419 20.83 -11.38 -14.98
CA ASN A 419 19.73 -10.48 -15.26
C ASN A 419 18.85 -10.27 -14.01
N PHE A 420 18.51 -11.34 -13.28
CA PHE A 420 17.77 -11.25 -12.02
C PHE A 420 18.49 -10.39 -10.98
N MET A 421 19.80 -10.59 -10.81
CA MET A 421 20.60 -9.81 -9.85
C MET A 421 20.62 -8.32 -10.21
N LEU A 422 20.91 -7.98 -11.48
CA LEU A 422 20.99 -6.61 -11.94
C LEU A 422 19.63 -5.91 -11.88
N THR A 423 18.57 -6.56 -12.39
CA THR A 423 17.21 -6.01 -12.36
C THR A 423 16.71 -5.81 -10.94
N THR A 424 17.03 -6.72 -10.01
CA THR A 424 16.70 -6.56 -8.59
C THR A 424 17.43 -5.35 -7.98
N ALA A 425 18.72 -5.15 -8.26
CA ALA A 425 19.47 -4.01 -7.75
C ALA A 425 18.92 -2.68 -8.27
N VAL A 426 18.62 -2.59 -9.58
CA VAL A 426 17.98 -1.42 -10.20
C VAL A 426 16.60 -1.17 -9.58
N TYR A 427 15.81 -2.22 -9.41
CA TYR A 427 14.47 -2.14 -8.85
C TYR A 427 14.48 -1.64 -7.39
N VAL A 428 15.38 -2.14 -6.54
CA VAL A 428 15.53 -1.67 -5.16
C VAL A 428 15.94 -0.19 -5.13
N ALA A 429 16.90 0.22 -5.95
CA ALA A 429 17.34 1.61 -6.03
C ALA A 429 16.20 2.54 -6.47
N ILE A 430 15.48 2.19 -7.54
CA ILE A 430 14.34 2.96 -8.03
C ILE A 430 13.23 3.01 -6.98
N SER A 431 12.89 1.90 -6.33
CA SER A 431 11.85 1.84 -5.30
C SER A 431 12.16 2.76 -4.13
N TYR A 432 13.41 2.77 -3.65
CA TYR A 432 13.85 3.66 -2.59
C TYR A 432 13.75 5.14 -2.99
N ARG A 433 14.14 5.48 -4.23
CA ARG A 433 14.00 6.85 -4.75
C ARG A 433 12.54 7.26 -4.89
N ILE A 434 11.69 6.41 -5.45
CA ILE A 434 10.24 6.67 -5.59
C ILE A 434 9.60 6.88 -4.22
N PHE A 435 9.96 6.10 -3.20
CA PHE A 435 9.44 6.29 -1.85
C PHE A 435 9.75 7.69 -1.30
N ASN A 436 11.00 8.15 -1.45
CA ASN A 436 11.41 9.50 -1.02
C ASN A 436 10.72 10.61 -1.83
N LEU A 437 10.60 10.44 -3.15
CA LEU A 437 9.92 11.38 -4.02
C LEU A 437 8.43 11.48 -3.68
N THR A 438 7.76 10.35 -3.46
CA THR A 438 6.34 10.29 -3.06
C THR A 438 6.10 11.09 -1.78
N ASN A 439 6.97 10.95 -0.78
CA ASN A 439 6.86 11.69 0.48
C ASN A 439 7.15 13.18 0.33
N THR A 440 8.16 13.54 -0.46
CA THR A 440 8.51 14.95 -0.74
C THR A 440 7.35 15.65 -1.45
N LEU A 441 6.78 15.03 -2.48
CA LEU A 441 5.67 15.58 -3.26
C LEU A 441 4.36 15.59 -2.45
N LYS A 442 4.13 14.58 -1.59
CA LYS A 442 3.01 14.58 -0.64
C LYS A 442 3.04 15.83 0.25
N MET A 443 4.19 16.16 0.83
CA MET A 443 4.31 17.33 1.72
C MET A 443 4.11 18.66 0.96
N ALA A 444 4.48 18.70 -0.32
CA ALA A 444 4.29 19.88 -1.15
C ALA A 444 2.83 20.08 -1.62
N PHE A 445 2.16 19.01 -2.05
CA PHE A 445 0.84 19.09 -2.68
C PHE A 445 -0.33 18.83 -1.74
N VAL A 446 -0.13 18.08 -0.65
CA VAL A 446 -1.17 17.67 0.29
C VAL A 446 -0.85 18.20 1.70
N PRO A 447 -1.21 19.46 1.99
CA PRO A 447 -0.92 20.08 3.29
C PRO A 447 -1.62 19.33 4.43
N SER A 448 -0.97 19.22 5.59
CA SER A 448 -1.45 18.41 6.72
C SER A 448 -2.52 19.06 7.59
N LYS A 449 -2.58 20.40 7.65
CA LYS A 449 -3.44 21.16 8.59
C LYS A 449 -4.36 22.18 7.89
N ASP A 450 -4.39 22.25 6.56
CA ASP A 450 -5.13 23.27 5.81
C ASP A 450 -6.02 22.67 4.72
N ASP A 451 -7.27 22.37 5.09
CA ASP A 451 -8.27 21.82 4.19
C ASP A 451 -8.64 22.78 3.04
N LYS A 452 -8.58 24.11 3.26
CA LYS A 452 -8.89 25.09 2.22
C LYS A 452 -7.82 25.09 1.13
N ARG A 453 -6.55 25.07 1.54
CA ARG A 453 -5.42 24.96 0.61
C ARG A 453 -5.42 23.61 -0.11
N LEU A 454 -5.80 22.53 0.56
CA LEU A 454 -5.96 21.23 -0.08
C LEU A 454 -7.01 21.26 -1.19
N VAL A 455 -8.20 21.82 -0.92
CA VAL A 455 -9.26 21.95 -1.91
C VAL A 455 -8.81 22.83 -3.08
N PHE A 456 -8.12 23.94 -2.80
CA PHE A 456 -7.54 24.79 -3.85
C PHE A 456 -6.54 24.02 -4.71
N ASN A 457 -5.60 23.28 -4.10
CA ASN A 457 -4.64 22.46 -4.82
C ASN A 457 -5.33 21.39 -5.68
N LEU A 458 -6.39 20.77 -5.17
CA LEU A 458 -7.18 19.78 -5.89
C LEU A 458 -7.87 20.41 -7.12
N VAL A 459 -8.53 21.56 -6.95
CA VAL A 459 -9.17 22.29 -8.04
C VAL A 459 -8.15 22.69 -9.10
N MET A 460 -6.98 23.18 -8.69
CA MET A 460 -5.90 23.52 -9.61
C MET A 460 -5.37 22.29 -10.35
N ALA A 461 -5.20 21.15 -9.67
CA ALA A 461 -4.77 19.90 -10.29
C ALA A 461 -5.79 19.41 -11.33
N VAL A 462 -7.09 19.47 -11.01
CA VAL A 462 -8.17 19.11 -11.95
C VAL A 462 -8.16 20.05 -13.15
N ALA A 463 -8.06 21.37 -12.93
CA ALA A 463 -8.02 22.35 -14.01
C ALA A 463 -6.83 22.11 -14.96
N ILE A 464 -5.63 21.90 -14.42
CA ILE A 464 -4.43 21.59 -15.20
C ILE A 464 -4.61 20.27 -15.97
N SER A 465 -5.16 19.24 -15.32
CA SER A 465 -5.38 17.94 -15.95
C SER A 465 -6.40 18.03 -17.09
N CYS A 466 -7.48 18.80 -16.93
CA CYS A 466 -8.44 19.06 -17.99
C CYS A 466 -7.78 19.78 -19.17
N VAL A 467 -6.97 20.81 -18.92
CA VAL A 467 -6.24 21.53 -19.99
C VAL A 467 -5.29 20.59 -20.72
N LEU A 468 -4.49 19.80 -20.00
CA LEU A 468 -3.57 18.83 -20.60
C LEU A 468 -4.29 17.75 -21.40
N TYR A 469 -5.42 17.26 -20.88
CA TYR A 469 -6.26 16.28 -21.58
C TYR A 469 -6.86 16.86 -22.86
N SER A 470 -7.41 18.08 -22.81
CA SER A 470 -7.92 18.78 -24.00
C SER A 470 -6.81 19.02 -25.03
N LEU A 471 -5.62 19.42 -24.60
CA LEU A 471 -4.46 19.58 -25.50
C LEU A 471 -4.07 18.24 -26.13
N SER A 472 -3.97 17.17 -25.34
CA SER A 472 -3.67 15.82 -25.84
C SER A 472 -4.71 15.36 -26.86
N PHE A 473 -6.00 15.57 -26.57
CA PHE A 473 -7.09 15.25 -27.49
C PHE A 473 -6.94 16.02 -28.81
N VAL A 474 -6.64 17.32 -28.76
CA VAL A 474 -6.38 18.13 -29.95
C VAL A 474 -5.18 17.58 -30.73
N PHE A 475 -4.06 17.30 -30.08
CA PHE A 475 -2.86 16.79 -30.75
C PHE A 475 -3.04 15.40 -31.36
N LEU A 476 -3.86 14.52 -30.78
CA LEU A 476 -4.09 13.17 -31.30
C LEU A 476 -5.16 13.13 -32.39
N TYR A 477 -6.29 13.80 -32.17
CA TYR A 477 -7.45 13.68 -33.05
C TYR A 477 -7.46 14.68 -34.20
N VAL A 478 -6.87 15.87 -34.06
CA VAL A 478 -6.83 16.84 -35.17
C VAL A 478 -6.01 16.32 -36.36
N PRO A 479 -4.81 15.73 -36.19
CA PRO A 479 -4.09 15.13 -37.31
C PRO A 479 -4.85 13.95 -37.95
N ALA A 480 -5.48 13.09 -37.14
CA ALA A 480 -6.28 11.96 -37.65
C ALA A 480 -7.51 12.41 -38.45
N MET A 481 -8.20 13.46 -37.99
CA MET A 481 -9.31 14.10 -38.70
C MET A 481 -8.85 14.71 -40.03
N LEU A 482 -7.73 15.44 -40.03
CA LEU A 482 -7.17 16.07 -41.23
C LEU A 482 -6.78 15.03 -42.29
N VAL A 483 -6.18 13.92 -41.89
CA VAL A 483 -5.85 12.80 -42.79
C VAL A 483 -7.12 12.13 -43.33
N ASN A 484 -8.12 11.84 -42.49
CA ASN A 484 -9.38 11.23 -42.95
C ASN A 484 -10.17 12.14 -43.91
N THR A 485 -10.16 13.46 -43.71
CA THR A 485 -10.76 14.41 -44.66
C THR A 485 -10.02 14.49 -45.99
N SER A 486 -8.70 14.24 -46.01
CA SER A 486 -7.93 14.19 -47.26
C SER A 486 -8.22 12.93 -48.07
N SER A 487 -8.45 11.78 -47.41
CA SER A 487 -8.83 10.52 -48.06
C SER A 487 -10.25 10.54 -48.65
N PHE A 488 -11.16 11.33 -48.07
CA PHE A 488 -12.53 11.49 -48.57
C PHE A 488 -12.63 12.40 -49.80
N ASN A 489 -11.59 13.20 -50.09
CA ASN A 489 -11.52 14.08 -51.26
C ASN A 489 -10.77 13.46 -52.45
N ILE A 490 -10.34 12.19 -52.34
CA ILE A 490 -9.59 11.45 -53.39
C ILE A 490 -10.42 10.27 -53.96
N LEU A 491 -11.66 10.07 -53.47
CA LEU A 491 -12.69 9.20 -54.05
C LEU A 491 -13.78 10.07 -54.66
#